data_AF-A0AAU9DE16-F1
#
_entry.id   AF-A0AAU9DE16-F1
#
_cell.length_a   1.000
_cell.length_b   1.000
_cell.length_c   1.000
_cell.angle_alpha   90.00
_cell.angle_beta   90.00
_cell.angle_gamma   90.00
#
_symmetry.space_group_name_H-M   'P 1'
#
loop_
_entity.id
_entity.type
_entity.pdbx_description
1 polymer ?
#
loop_
_entity_poly.entity_id
_entity_poly.type
_entity_poly.pdbx_seq_one_letter_code
_entity_poly.pdbx_strand_id
1 'polypeptide(L)'
;MRRIMIKKLLFLVILISVIGCANTKIKTIQNTSSKDVKIIKPNLKSDKALKRDIVTFYKSWKEQYLKIVPNKNPEQIYLDYGVEARKDPDALSDWFDPANAVTTSESQGYAMIITASMANIDKNNINNYKEQFNALYRFFRAHPSRFSNDLMCWQEVGIGLEKKGDTVTGEVTDVKNIEEGADSAIDGDMDIAYSLLIADKIWGSNGEINYKEEALKVIKAIMKNEVNKKEHILLLGDWVLNSIKNGEIKENKKYLTITRSSDFILDHLRAFSNIDKENSKEWTNILEKTEAIINYNVNKWSKNTGLVADFLQKDENGNYTPAIGNVLEGDNDGDYNWNACRDPWRFSVDVIYNKSQKITSSIKILNNWVKKNSMEDPEKIYPGYYIRNGEVGKVIDDRNTWGEDLSFTAPFLVSGCVGENNQEWINKLWENIIDTKIGDSEYFGNAIKMQALIIASGNLVNVIGE
;
A
#
# COMPACT_ATOMS: atom_id res chain seq x y z
N MET A 1 60.97 -57.17 -18.08
CA MET A 1 61.16 -55.91 -18.83
C MET A 1 61.59 -54.83 -17.83
N ARG A 2 62.59 -54.03 -18.25
CA ARG A 2 63.52 -53.17 -17.49
C ARG A 2 62.84 -52.16 -16.53
N ARG A 3 63.23 -52.13 -15.24
CA ARG A 3 64.23 -51.28 -14.52
C ARG A 3 63.77 -49.83 -14.27
N ILE A 4 63.53 -49.37 -13.03
CA ILE A 4 64.42 -49.00 -11.89
C ILE A 4 64.85 -47.51 -11.90
N MET A 5 64.87 -46.92 -10.67
CA MET A 5 65.59 -45.71 -10.17
C MET A 5 64.95 -44.33 -10.38
N ILE A 6 64.62 -43.56 -9.32
CA ILE A 6 65.44 -42.87 -8.28
C ILE A 6 66.06 -41.54 -8.75
N LYS A 7 65.85 -40.51 -7.90
CA LYS A 7 66.66 -39.32 -7.55
C LYS A 7 66.24 -37.93 -8.07
N LYS A 8 66.02 -37.09 -7.04
CA LYS A 8 66.23 -35.64 -6.89
C LYS A 8 67.21 -34.99 -7.87
N LEU A 9 66.89 -33.75 -8.26
CA LEU A 9 67.63 -32.48 -8.02
C LEU A 9 67.58 -31.59 -9.28
N LEU A 10 67.00 -30.39 -9.20
CA LEU A 10 67.74 -29.13 -9.44
C LEU A 10 66.83 -27.91 -9.21
N PHE A 11 67.38 -26.98 -8.44
CA PHE A 11 67.00 -25.59 -8.33
C PHE A 11 67.13 -24.89 -9.70
N LEU A 12 66.14 -24.08 -10.09
CA LEU A 12 66.40 -22.92 -10.95
C LEU A 12 65.52 -21.75 -10.47
N VAL A 13 66.22 -20.73 -10.00
CA VAL A 13 65.70 -19.41 -9.65
C VAL A 13 65.40 -18.66 -10.94
N ILE A 14 64.17 -18.19 -11.12
CA ILE A 14 63.89 -17.06 -12.00
C ILE A 14 63.03 -16.07 -11.21
N LEU A 15 63.65 -14.95 -10.85
CA LEU A 15 62.96 -13.73 -10.45
C LEU A 15 62.13 -13.23 -11.65
N ILE A 16 60.81 -13.15 -11.48
CA ILE A 16 59.99 -12.20 -12.24
C ILE A 16 59.13 -11.46 -11.21
N SER A 17 59.35 -10.16 -11.18
CA SER A 17 58.62 -9.13 -10.45
C SER A 17 57.11 -9.33 -10.49
N VAL A 18 56.50 -9.53 -9.33
CA VAL A 18 55.05 -9.33 -9.14
C VAL A 18 54.82 -7.82 -9.13
N ILE A 19 54.54 -7.29 -10.32
CA ILE A 19 53.88 -5.99 -10.48
C ILE A 19 52.48 -6.14 -9.89
N GLY A 20 52.13 -5.16 -9.06
CA GLY A 20 51.02 -5.20 -8.11
C GLY A 20 49.70 -5.70 -8.67
N CYS A 21 48.96 -6.36 -7.79
CA CYS A 21 47.54 -6.63 -7.94
C CYS A 21 46.84 -5.40 -8.52
N ALA A 22 46.32 -5.55 -9.74
CA ALA A 22 45.34 -4.64 -10.28
C ALA A 22 44.13 -4.72 -9.36
N ASN A 23 44.03 -3.75 -8.45
CA ASN A 23 42.76 -3.36 -7.85
C ASN A 23 41.82 -3.10 -9.02
N THR A 24 40.92 -4.05 -9.28
CA THR A 24 39.66 -3.78 -9.96
C THR A 24 38.92 -2.80 -9.07
N LYS A 25 39.23 -1.51 -9.26
CA LYS A 25 38.37 -0.41 -8.85
C LYS A 25 37.02 -0.71 -9.49
N ILE A 26 36.10 -1.23 -8.68
CA ILE A 26 34.68 -1.04 -8.88
C ILE A 26 34.57 0.46 -9.14
N LYS A 27 34.28 0.83 -10.39
CA LYS A 27 33.86 2.18 -10.71
C LYS A 27 32.59 2.37 -9.90
N THR A 28 32.72 2.92 -8.70
CA THR A 28 31.69 3.75 -8.09
C THR A 28 31.22 4.65 -9.21
N ILE A 29 29.99 4.39 -9.69
CA ILE A 29 29.28 5.29 -10.57
C ILE A 29 29.29 6.60 -9.81
N GLN A 30 30.15 7.52 -10.27
CA GLN A 30 30.19 8.86 -9.75
C GLN A 30 28.79 9.43 -9.96
N ASN A 31 28.21 9.85 -8.85
CA ASN A 31 27.01 10.66 -8.76
C ASN A 31 26.98 11.69 -9.89
N THR A 32 26.28 11.36 -10.98
CA THR A 32 25.88 12.35 -11.97
C THR A 32 24.87 13.23 -11.27
N SER A 33 25.32 14.40 -10.80
CA SER A 33 24.53 15.55 -10.31
C SER A 33 23.02 15.25 -10.19
N SER A 34 22.57 14.81 -9.01
CA SER A 34 21.14 14.62 -8.76
C SER A 34 20.47 15.99 -8.84
N LYS A 35 19.95 16.35 -10.01
CA LYS A 35 18.92 17.38 -10.07
C LYS A 35 17.79 16.84 -9.20
N ASP A 36 17.47 17.55 -8.12
CA ASP A 36 16.34 17.23 -7.26
C ASP A 36 15.12 16.97 -8.15
N VAL A 37 14.45 15.86 -7.89
CA VAL A 37 13.26 15.50 -8.65
C VAL A 37 12.21 16.55 -8.38
N LYS A 38 11.84 17.29 -9.43
CA LYS A 38 10.78 18.29 -9.33
C LYS A 38 9.46 17.57 -9.03
N ILE A 39 8.85 17.96 -7.93
CA ILE A 39 7.51 17.54 -7.55
C ILE A 39 6.55 18.63 -8.04
N ILE A 40 5.55 18.22 -8.82
CA ILE A 40 4.53 19.11 -9.38
C ILE A 40 3.16 18.79 -8.78
N LYS A 41 2.22 19.72 -8.92
CA LYS A 41 0.81 19.56 -8.54
C LYS A 41 -0.07 19.90 -9.74
N PRO A 42 -1.32 19.44 -9.78
CA PRO A 42 -2.28 19.89 -10.79
C PRO A 42 -2.37 21.43 -10.78
N ASN A 43 -2.32 22.05 -11.96
CA ASN A 43 -2.31 23.52 -12.12
C ASN A 43 -3.47 24.05 -12.99
N LEU A 44 -4.46 23.20 -13.28
CA LEU A 44 -5.67 23.54 -14.04
C LEU A 44 -6.61 24.51 -13.30
N LYS A 45 -6.48 24.62 -11.97
CA LYS A 45 -7.32 25.46 -11.10
C LYS A 45 -6.46 26.01 -9.94
N SER A 46 -6.96 27.05 -9.27
CA SER A 46 -6.34 27.54 -8.02
C SER A 46 -6.38 26.49 -6.90
N ASP A 47 -5.44 26.54 -5.96
CA ASP A 47 -5.42 25.66 -4.76
C ASP A 47 -6.77 25.67 -4.00
N LYS A 48 -7.42 26.83 -3.89
CA LYS A 48 -8.74 26.95 -3.25
C LYS A 48 -9.82 26.18 -3.99
N ALA A 49 -9.75 26.15 -5.32
CA ALA A 49 -10.70 25.40 -6.14
C ALA A 49 -10.42 23.89 -6.08
N LEU A 50 -9.15 23.45 -6.13
CA LEU A 50 -8.78 22.05 -5.92
C LEU A 50 -9.26 21.53 -4.55
N LYS A 51 -9.10 22.33 -3.48
CA LYS A 51 -9.64 22.00 -2.16
C LYS A 51 -11.16 21.92 -2.13
N ARG A 52 -11.85 22.79 -2.89
CA ARG A 52 -13.33 22.73 -3.00
C ARG A 52 -13.77 21.46 -3.71
N ASP A 53 -13.07 21.03 -4.76
CA ASP A 53 -13.33 19.77 -5.45
C ASP A 53 -13.25 18.60 -4.44
N ILE A 54 -12.16 18.54 -3.66
CA ILE A 54 -11.96 17.52 -2.60
C ILE A 54 -13.09 17.55 -1.55
N VAL A 55 -13.40 18.73 -1.00
CA VAL A 55 -14.44 18.86 0.03
C VAL A 55 -15.82 18.48 -0.50
N THR A 56 -16.10 18.77 -1.77
CA THR A 56 -17.38 18.43 -2.40
C THR A 56 -17.51 16.92 -2.53
N PHE A 57 -16.50 16.26 -3.08
CA PHE A 57 -16.50 14.80 -3.22
C PHE A 57 -16.50 14.08 -1.86
N TYR A 58 -15.72 14.57 -0.89
CA TYR A 58 -15.70 14.01 0.47
C TYR A 58 -17.08 13.99 1.13
N LYS A 59 -17.93 15.00 0.89
CA LYS A 59 -19.28 15.01 1.46
C LYS A 59 -20.12 13.84 0.94
N SER A 60 -20.11 13.61 -0.38
CA SER A 60 -20.78 12.47 -1.00
C SER A 60 -20.19 11.15 -0.52
N TRP A 61 -18.86 11.06 -0.49
CA TRP A 61 -18.14 9.87 -0.02
C TRP A 61 -18.47 9.53 1.44
N LYS A 62 -18.46 10.52 2.33
CA LYS A 62 -18.82 10.34 3.74
C LYS A 62 -20.25 9.85 3.89
N GLU A 63 -21.20 10.47 3.19
CA GLU A 63 -22.61 10.08 3.25
C GLU A 63 -22.83 8.64 2.77
N GLN A 64 -22.13 8.25 1.69
CA GLN A 64 -22.24 6.91 1.12
C GLN A 64 -21.61 5.85 2.03
N TYR A 65 -20.40 6.08 2.56
CA TYR A 65 -19.58 5.02 3.14
C TYR A 65 -19.38 5.09 4.65
N LEU A 66 -19.34 6.25 5.30
CA LEU A 66 -19.15 6.29 6.76
C LEU A 66 -20.45 5.96 7.48
N LYS A 67 -20.42 4.90 8.30
CA LYS A 67 -21.58 4.42 9.06
C LYS A 67 -21.28 4.42 10.56
N ILE A 68 -22.29 4.80 11.34
CA ILE A 68 -22.24 4.76 12.80
C ILE A 68 -22.70 3.37 13.25
N VAL A 69 -21.96 2.76 14.18
CA VAL A 69 -22.40 1.53 14.82
C VAL A 69 -23.57 1.84 15.77
N PRO A 70 -24.75 1.23 15.58
CA PRO A 70 -25.91 1.53 16.42
C PRO A 70 -25.67 1.21 17.90
N ASN A 71 -26.31 2.00 18.78
CA ASN A 71 -26.33 1.77 20.23
C ASN A 71 -24.95 1.71 20.92
N LYS A 72 -23.88 2.23 20.30
CA LYS A 72 -22.58 2.40 20.95
C LYS A 72 -22.46 3.79 21.55
N ASN A 73 -22.10 3.84 22.83
CA ASN A 73 -21.75 5.07 23.54
C ASN A 73 -20.48 4.81 24.38
N PRO A 74 -19.34 5.47 24.09
CA PRO A 74 -19.13 6.49 23.06
C PRO A 74 -19.30 5.96 21.61
N GLU A 75 -19.57 6.88 20.68
CA GLU A 75 -19.83 6.59 19.26
C GLU A 75 -18.63 5.87 18.60
N GLN A 76 -18.95 4.92 17.73
CA GLN A 76 -18.02 4.22 16.85
C GLN A 76 -18.45 4.39 15.39
N ILE A 77 -17.51 4.63 14.49
CA ILE A 77 -17.74 4.77 13.05
C ILE A 77 -16.87 3.75 12.31
N TYR A 78 -17.42 3.16 11.25
CA TYR A 78 -16.67 2.34 10.31
C TYR A 78 -16.88 2.80 8.87
N LEU A 79 -15.98 2.38 7.98
CA LEU A 79 -16.11 2.60 6.54
C LEU A 79 -16.75 1.38 5.89
N ASP A 80 -17.98 1.54 5.40
CA ASP A 80 -18.73 0.43 4.84
C ASP A 80 -18.29 0.12 3.41
N TYR A 81 -17.54 -0.98 3.23
CA TYR A 81 -17.00 -1.39 1.93
C TYR A 81 -18.01 -2.15 1.06
N GLY A 82 -19.14 -2.57 1.64
CA GLY A 82 -20.12 -3.42 0.99
C GLY A 82 -21.38 -2.71 0.50
N VAL A 83 -21.39 -1.38 0.47
CA VAL A 83 -22.59 -0.58 0.16
C VAL A 83 -23.12 -0.89 -1.24
N GLU A 84 -22.23 -1.04 -2.21
CA GLU A 84 -22.52 -1.44 -3.58
C GLU A 84 -22.74 -2.94 -3.69
N ALA A 85 -21.80 -3.75 -3.18
CA ALA A 85 -21.86 -5.21 -3.27
C ALA A 85 -23.21 -5.76 -2.78
N ARG A 86 -23.75 -5.28 -1.66
CA ARG A 86 -25.04 -5.77 -1.12
C ARG A 86 -26.26 -5.54 -2.03
N LYS A 87 -26.13 -4.69 -3.06
CA LYS A 87 -27.15 -4.40 -4.07
C LYS A 87 -26.91 -5.13 -5.39
N ASP A 88 -25.74 -5.77 -5.56
CA ASP A 88 -25.31 -6.40 -6.80
C ASP A 88 -25.11 -7.92 -6.61
N PRO A 89 -25.97 -8.75 -7.24
CA PRO A 89 -25.83 -10.21 -7.27
C PRO A 89 -24.45 -10.73 -7.65
N ASP A 90 -23.79 -10.11 -8.62
CA ASP A 90 -22.54 -10.59 -9.20
C ASP A 90 -21.35 -10.24 -8.28
N ALA A 91 -21.39 -9.07 -7.63
CA ALA A 91 -20.38 -8.68 -6.64
C ALA A 91 -20.42 -9.52 -5.36
N LEU A 92 -21.60 -10.05 -4.99
CA LEU A 92 -21.80 -10.85 -3.77
C LEU A 92 -21.21 -12.27 -3.83
N SER A 93 -20.81 -12.78 -4.99
CA SER A 93 -20.29 -14.15 -5.13
C SER A 93 -18.78 -14.26 -5.21
N ASP A 94 -18.08 -13.22 -5.66
CA ASP A 94 -16.69 -13.39 -6.13
C ASP A 94 -15.63 -12.87 -5.15
N TRP A 95 -15.92 -11.81 -4.39
CA TRP A 95 -14.93 -11.17 -3.48
C TRP A 95 -15.53 -10.66 -2.15
N PHE A 96 -16.84 -10.86 -1.96
CA PHE A 96 -17.60 -10.34 -0.82
C PHE A 96 -18.18 -11.48 0.03
N ASP A 97 -17.31 -12.11 0.81
CA ASP A 97 -17.64 -13.22 1.71
C ASP A 97 -17.14 -12.90 3.14
N PRO A 98 -17.96 -13.12 4.19
CA PRO A 98 -19.37 -13.51 4.16
C PRO A 98 -20.27 -12.39 3.62
N ALA A 99 -21.46 -12.74 3.15
CA ALA A 99 -22.41 -11.78 2.58
C ALA A 99 -22.85 -10.66 3.55
N ASN A 100 -22.65 -10.85 4.86
CA ASN A 100 -22.90 -9.82 5.87
C ASN A 100 -21.63 -9.05 6.29
N ALA A 101 -20.51 -9.19 5.57
CA ALA A 101 -19.34 -8.34 5.75
C ALA A 101 -19.73 -6.86 5.56
N VAL A 102 -19.10 -5.98 6.34
CA VAL A 102 -19.40 -4.54 6.31
C VAL A 102 -18.16 -3.67 6.24
N THR A 103 -17.02 -4.10 6.79
CA THR A 103 -15.77 -3.32 6.70
C THR A 103 -14.57 -4.25 6.74
N THR A 104 -13.41 -3.70 6.39
CA THR A 104 -12.10 -4.31 6.58
C THR A 104 -11.17 -3.36 7.35
N SER A 105 -10.05 -3.86 7.87
CA SER A 105 -9.01 -3.00 8.45
C SER A 105 -8.42 -2.03 7.41
N GLU A 106 -8.33 -2.45 6.15
CA GLU A 106 -7.96 -1.58 5.02
C GLU A 106 -8.92 -0.39 4.91
N SER A 107 -10.22 -0.68 4.85
CA SER A 107 -11.27 0.34 4.78
C SER A 107 -11.20 1.30 5.97
N GLN A 108 -10.98 0.76 7.17
CA GLN A 108 -10.85 1.56 8.37
C GLN A 108 -9.61 2.47 8.34
N GLY A 109 -8.46 1.94 7.91
CA GLY A 109 -7.23 2.71 7.69
C GLY A 109 -7.44 3.86 6.71
N TYR A 110 -8.11 3.61 5.57
CA TYR A 110 -8.46 4.65 4.60
C TYR A 110 -9.33 5.74 5.22
N ALA A 111 -10.40 5.38 5.93
CA ALA A 111 -11.27 6.36 6.57
C ALA A 111 -10.54 7.22 7.60
N MET A 112 -9.62 6.63 8.37
CA MET A 112 -8.85 7.38 9.36
C MET A 112 -7.88 8.36 8.69
N ILE A 113 -7.12 7.95 7.66
CA ILE A 113 -6.23 8.86 6.91
C ILE A 113 -7.03 9.98 6.24
N ILE A 114 -8.14 9.63 5.56
CA ILE A 114 -8.98 10.60 4.85
C ILE A 114 -9.56 11.61 5.84
N THR A 115 -10.15 11.14 6.94
CA THR A 115 -10.80 12.02 7.95
C THR A 115 -9.80 12.96 8.60
N ALA A 116 -8.62 12.46 8.98
CA ALA A 116 -7.56 13.32 9.53
C ALA A 116 -7.07 14.35 8.48
N SER A 117 -6.86 13.92 7.23
CA SER A 117 -6.43 14.82 6.15
C SER A 117 -7.48 15.90 5.83
N MET A 118 -8.77 15.57 5.91
CA MET A 118 -9.85 16.54 5.72
C MET A 118 -9.83 17.64 6.79
N ALA A 119 -9.37 17.35 8.01
CA ALA A 119 -9.18 18.37 9.05
C ALA A 119 -8.12 19.42 8.68
N ASN A 120 -7.11 19.04 7.89
CA ASN A 120 -6.11 19.96 7.34
C ASN A 120 -6.66 20.77 6.14
N ILE A 121 -7.57 20.19 5.36
CA ILE A 121 -8.15 20.79 4.14
C ILE A 121 -9.29 21.76 4.48
N ASP A 122 -10.26 21.31 5.27
CA ASP A 122 -11.45 22.08 5.69
C ASP A 122 -11.35 22.46 7.18
N LYS A 123 -10.43 23.39 7.44
CA LYS A 123 -10.08 23.84 8.80
C LYS A 123 -11.26 24.43 9.58
N ASN A 124 -12.32 24.89 8.90
CA ASN A 124 -13.52 25.40 9.56
C ASN A 124 -14.30 24.30 10.30
N ASN A 125 -14.09 23.03 9.92
CA ASN A 125 -14.75 21.86 10.51
C ASN A 125 -13.79 20.98 11.32
N ILE A 126 -12.61 21.50 11.71
CA ILE A 126 -11.53 20.74 12.36
C ILE A 126 -11.97 19.90 13.58
N ASN A 127 -12.89 20.42 14.40
CA ASN A 127 -13.39 19.69 15.57
C ASN A 127 -14.38 18.59 15.19
N ASN A 128 -15.20 18.80 14.16
CA ASN A 128 -16.12 17.77 13.66
C ASN A 128 -15.32 16.57 13.09
N TYR A 129 -14.21 16.86 12.43
CA TYR A 129 -13.28 15.82 11.96
C TYR A 129 -12.58 15.12 13.11
N LYS A 130 -12.21 15.84 14.18
CA LYS A 130 -11.63 15.23 15.38
C LYS A 130 -12.58 14.22 16.03
N GLU A 131 -13.85 14.58 16.22
CA GLU A 131 -14.83 13.67 16.81
C GLU A 131 -15.09 12.43 15.93
N GLN A 132 -15.19 12.62 14.61
CA GLN A 132 -15.30 11.51 13.65
C GLN A 132 -14.07 10.60 13.68
N PHE A 133 -12.86 11.18 13.71
CA PHE A 133 -11.62 10.41 13.81
C PHE A 133 -11.55 9.62 15.13
N ASN A 134 -11.95 10.23 16.25
CA ASN A 134 -12.03 9.54 17.53
C ASN A 134 -13.02 8.37 17.49
N ALA A 135 -14.17 8.53 16.81
CA ALA A 135 -15.12 7.44 16.64
C ALA A 135 -14.59 6.31 15.73
N LEU A 136 -13.85 6.64 14.68
CA LEU A 136 -13.13 5.66 13.85
C LEU A 136 -12.07 4.89 14.66
N TYR A 137 -11.29 5.61 15.48
CA TYR A 137 -10.31 5.00 16.39
C TYR A 137 -10.98 4.08 17.43
N ARG A 138 -12.12 4.49 18.01
CA ARG A 138 -12.87 3.65 18.96
C ARG A 138 -13.39 2.37 18.30
N PHE A 139 -13.81 2.44 17.04
CA PHE A 139 -14.15 1.24 16.28
C PHE A 139 -12.94 0.31 16.13
N PHE A 140 -11.79 0.83 15.68
CA PHE A 140 -10.54 0.07 15.60
C PHE A 140 -10.21 -0.65 16.92
N ARG A 141 -10.19 0.07 18.05
CA ARG A 141 -9.87 -0.53 19.35
C ARG A 141 -10.89 -1.57 19.83
N ALA A 142 -12.11 -1.56 19.30
CA ALA A 142 -13.16 -2.52 19.65
C ALA A 142 -13.07 -3.83 18.84
N HIS A 143 -12.28 -3.86 17.77
CA HIS A 143 -12.18 -4.98 16.83
C HIS A 143 -10.74 -5.49 16.70
N PRO A 144 -10.12 -5.98 17.79
CA PRO A 144 -8.74 -6.43 17.76
C PRO A 144 -8.56 -7.69 16.92
N SER A 145 -7.39 -7.86 16.32
CA SER A 145 -6.96 -9.17 15.84
C SER A 145 -6.87 -10.16 17.01
N ARG A 146 -7.19 -11.43 16.75
CA ARG A 146 -7.07 -12.51 17.75
C ARG A 146 -5.64 -12.76 18.21
N PHE A 147 -4.62 -12.33 17.46
CA PHE A 147 -3.21 -12.49 17.85
C PHE A 147 -2.60 -11.22 18.46
N SER A 148 -3.23 -10.06 18.28
CA SER A 148 -2.77 -8.81 18.90
C SER A 148 -3.91 -7.82 19.15
N ASN A 149 -4.06 -7.42 20.42
CA ASN A 149 -5.03 -6.39 20.83
C ASN A 149 -4.71 -4.96 20.35
N ASP A 150 -3.55 -4.78 19.71
CA ASP A 150 -3.10 -3.50 19.15
C ASP A 150 -3.06 -3.52 17.61
N LEU A 151 -3.52 -4.61 16.99
CA LEU A 151 -3.79 -4.72 15.55
C LEU A 151 -5.29 -4.92 15.35
N MET A 152 -5.81 -4.61 14.16
CA MET A 152 -7.22 -4.75 13.83
C MET A 152 -7.51 -6.12 13.21
N CYS A 153 -8.69 -6.67 13.49
CA CYS A 153 -9.23 -7.75 12.68
C CYS A 153 -9.38 -7.27 11.23
N TRP A 154 -8.99 -8.09 10.26
CA TRP A 154 -8.96 -7.66 8.86
C TRP A 154 -10.36 -7.46 8.28
N GLN A 155 -11.39 -8.11 8.84
CA GLN A 155 -12.77 -8.04 8.38
C GLN A 155 -13.80 -8.12 9.51
N GLU A 156 -14.85 -7.31 9.41
CA GLU A 156 -15.98 -7.26 10.33
C GLU A 156 -17.32 -7.47 9.61
N VAL A 157 -18.26 -8.06 10.33
CA VAL A 157 -19.61 -8.40 9.86
C VAL A 157 -20.68 -7.58 10.58
N GLY A 158 -21.70 -7.17 9.82
CA GLY A 158 -22.87 -6.46 10.32
C GLY A 158 -23.91 -7.43 10.85
N ILE A 159 -24.22 -7.33 12.15
CA ILE A 159 -25.26 -8.11 12.80
C ILE A 159 -26.63 -7.56 12.38
N GLY A 160 -27.50 -8.43 11.87
CA GLY A 160 -28.84 -8.06 11.36
C GLY A 160 -28.92 -7.98 9.83
N LEU A 161 -27.78 -8.12 9.13
CA LEU A 161 -27.76 -8.31 7.69
C LEU A 161 -27.91 -9.80 7.35
N GLU A 162 -28.80 -10.11 6.41
CA GLU A 162 -29.11 -11.47 5.95
C GLU A 162 -29.12 -11.54 4.42
N LYS A 163 -28.44 -12.54 3.87
CA LYS A 163 -28.54 -12.88 2.44
C LYS A 163 -29.93 -13.45 2.15
N LYS A 164 -30.66 -12.82 1.22
CA LYS A 164 -31.97 -13.29 0.71
C LYS A 164 -31.91 -13.35 -0.81
N GLY A 165 -31.78 -14.57 -1.33
CA GLY A 165 -31.47 -14.80 -2.74
C GLY A 165 -30.11 -14.17 -3.06
N ASP A 166 -30.11 -13.29 -4.06
CA ASP A 166 -28.90 -12.66 -4.58
C ASP A 166 -28.70 -11.23 -4.05
N THR A 167 -29.33 -10.88 -2.93
CA THR A 167 -29.16 -9.58 -2.28
C THR A 167 -28.98 -9.74 -0.78
N VAL A 168 -28.46 -8.70 -0.13
CA VAL A 168 -28.34 -8.66 1.33
C VAL A 168 -29.32 -7.62 1.86
N THR A 169 -30.17 -8.05 2.79
CA THR A 169 -31.24 -7.24 3.36
C THR A 169 -31.12 -7.15 4.87
N GLY A 170 -31.83 -6.20 5.47
CA GLY A 170 -31.78 -5.95 6.91
C GLY A 170 -31.02 -4.67 7.23
N GLU A 171 -30.87 -4.41 8.52
CA GLU A 171 -30.16 -3.25 9.04
C GLU A 171 -29.07 -3.73 9.98
N VAL A 172 -27.91 -3.07 9.92
CA VAL A 172 -26.85 -3.30 10.91
C VAL A 172 -27.37 -2.84 12.26
N THR A 173 -27.29 -3.72 13.26
CA THR A 173 -27.69 -3.47 14.66
C THR A 173 -26.49 -3.50 15.61
N ASP A 174 -25.41 -4.16 15.20
CA ASP A 174 -24.10 -4.20 15.85
C ASP A 174 -23.06 -4.61 14.78
N VAL A 175 -21.78 -4.44 15.08
CA VAL A 175 -20.68 -4.89 14.22
C VAL A 175 -19.73 -5.75 15.06
N LYS A 176 -19.21 -6.82 14.47
CA LYS A 176 -18.29 -7.76 15.14
C LYS A 176 -17.22 -8.23 14.17
N ASN A 177 -16.08 -8.64 14.69
CA ASN A 177 -15.10 -9.41 13.94
C ASN A 177 -15.76 -10.63 13.29
N ILE A 178 -15.28 -11.03 12.12
CA ILE A 178 -15.57 -12.36 11.59
C ILE A 178 -15.15 -13.45 12.60
N GLU A 179 -15.89 -14.56 12.69
CA GLU A 179 -15.59 -15.61 13.68
C GLU A 179 -14.33 -16.42 13.32
N GLU A 180 -14.21 -16.80 12.05
CA GLU A 180 -13.05 -17.53 11.52
C GLU A 180 -12.10 -16.57 10.80
N GLY A 181 -10.80 -16.66 11.11
CA GLY A 181 -9.81 -15.81 10.48
C GLY A 181 -9.85 -14.35 10.96
N ALA A 182 -10.24 -14.12 12.22
CA ALA A 182 -10.17 -12.81 12.90
C ALA A 182 -8.73 -12.31 13.14
N ASP A 183 -7.89 -12.45 12.12
CA ASP A 183 -6.47 -12.11 12.06
C ASP A 183 -6.30 -10.69 11.51
N SER A 184 -5.08 -10.17 11.48
CA SER A 184 -4.82 -8.85 10.90
C SER A 184 -4.47 -8.88 9.41
N ALA A 185 -4.51 -7.69 8.80
CA ALA A 185 -3.95 -7.40 7.49
C ALA A 185 -3.08 -6.14 7.58
N ILE A 186 -1.81 -6.26 7.19
CA ILE A 186 -0.78 -5.28 7.53
C ILE A 186 -1.03 -3.89 6.94
N ASP A 187 -1.63 -3.80 5.74
CA ASP A 187 -1.90 -2.53 5.08
C ASP A 187 -2.89 -1.68 5.86
N GLY A 188 -3.95 -2.31 6.39
CA GLY A 188 -4.90 -1.67 7.30
C GLY A 188 -4.22 -1.15 8.56
N ASP A 189 -3.41 -1.99 9.22
CA ASP A 189 -2.72 -1.61 10.46
C ASP A 189 -1.69 -0.50 10.24
N MET A 190 -0.96 -0.53 9.12
CA MET A 190 -0.02 0.52 8.73
C MET A 190 -0.72 1.86 8.51
N ASP A 191 -1.86 1.88 7.80
CA ASP A 191 -2.64 3.09 7.58
C ASP A 191 -3.27 3.61 8.88
N ILE A 192 -3.77 2.72 9.76
CA ILE A 192 -4.28 3.09 11.10
C ILE A 192 -3.17 3.74 11.93
N ALA A 193 -2.00 3.10 12.02
CA ALA A 193 -0.85 3.63 12.75
C ALA A 193 -0.41 5.01 12.22
N TYR A 194 -0.34 5.17 10.90
CA TYR A 194 0.06 6.43 10.29
C TYR A 194 -0.98 7.53 10.47
N SER A 195 -2.27 7.18 10.37
CA SER A 195 -3.37 8.14 10.59
C SER A 195 -3.34 8.72 12.01
N LEU A 196 -2.93 7.93 13.02
CA LEU A 196 -2.73 8.40 14.39
C LEU A 196 -1.55 9.38 14.50
N LEU A 197 -0.49 9.20 13.70
CA LEU A 197 0.60 10.18 13.60
C LEU A 197 0.13 11.49 12.92
N ILE A 198 -0.74 11.40 11.91
CA ILE A 198 -1.39 12.59 11.32
C ILE A 198 -2.24 13.30 12.39
N ALA A 199 -3.03 12.54 13.15
CA ALA A 199 -3.88 13.05 14.22
C ALA A 199 -3.08 13.78 15.31
N ASP A 200 -1.93 13.22 15.73
CA ASP A 200 -1.00 13.89 16.66
C ASP A 200 -0.51 15.23 16.09
N LYS A 201 -0.14 15.28 14.81
CA LYS A 201 0.31 16.53 14.16
C LYS A 201 -0.78 17.59 14.04
N ILE A 202 -2.05 17.19 13.85
CA ILE A 202 -3.16 18.12 13.66
C ILE A 202 -3.74 18.59 15.01
N TRP A 203 -4.00 17.66 15.92
CA TRP A 203 -4.76 17.92 17.15
C TRP A 203 -3.93 17.82 18.44
N GLY A 204 -2.71 17.29 18.37
CA GLY A 204 -1.88 16.99 19.54
C GLY A 204 -2.40 15.83 20.38
N SER A 205 -1.55 15.32 21.26
CA SER A 205 -1.84 14.12 22.06
C SER A 205 -2.17 14.37 23.54
N ASN A 206 -2.63 15.58 23.89
CA ASN A 206 -3.02 15.95 25.27
C ASN A 206 -4.53 15.83 25.53
N GLY A 207 -5.29 15.26 24.59
CA GLY A 207 -6.76 15.12 24.66
C GLY A 207 -7.22 13.79 25.27
N GLU A 208 -8.47 13.42 24.97
CA GLU A 208 -9.06 12.12 25.35
C GLU A 208 -8.22 10.93 24.86
N ILE A 209 -7.68 11.05 23.64
CA ILE A 209 -6.82 10.04 23.02
C ILE A 209 -5.42 10.62 22.89
N ASN A 210 -4.44 9.89 23.43
CA ASN A 210 -3.03 10.16 23.20
C ASN A 210 -2.61 9.54 21.86
N TYR A 211 -2.88 10.23 20.74
CA TYR A 211 -2.68 9.69 19.40
C TYR A 211 -1.26 9.18 19.15
N LYS A 212 -0.24 9.88 19.68
CA LYS A 212 1.16 9.48 19.55
C LYS A 212 1.47 8.17 20.28
N GLU A 213 0.96 8.00 21.49
CA GLU A 213 1.14 6.76 22.24
C GLU A 213 0.38 5.61 21.58
N GLU A 214 -0.84 5.84 21.12
CA GLU A 214 -1.63 4.84 20.40
C GLU A 214 -0.97 4.44 19.08
N ALA A 215 -0.45 5.40 18.30
CA ALA A 215 0.34 5.11 17.11
C ALA A 215 1.53 4.21 17.44
N LEU A 216 2.28 4.52 18.51
CA LEU A 216 3.43 3.72 18.91
C LEU A 216 3.05 2.30 19.34
N LYS A 217 1.88 2.08 19.96
CA LYS A 217 1.37 0.74 20.28
C LYS A 217 1.15 -0.08 19.01
N VAL A 218 0.43 0.47 18.04
CA VAL A 218 0.17 -0.21 16.75
C VAL A 218 1.47 -0.47 16.00
N ILE A 219 2.37 0.51 15.87
CA ILE A 219 3.67 0.36 15.19
C ILE A 219 4.50 -0.77 15.82
N LYS A 220 4.56 -0.83 17.15
CA LYS A 220 5.28 -1.91 17.85
C LYS A 220 4.61 -3.27 17.65
N ALA A 221 3.28 -3.32 17.54
CA ALA A 221 2.54 -4.53 17.26
C ALA A 221 2.79 -5.03 15.82
N ILE A 222 2.83 -4.14 14.83
CA ILE A 222 3.20 -4.46 13.43
C ILE A 222 4.61 -5.06 13.41
N MET A 223 5.60 -4.38 14.01
CA MET A 223 6.99 -4.87 14.09
C MET A 223 7.12 -6.23 14.79
N LYS A 224 6.24 -6.53 15.74
CA LYS A 224 6.25 -7.79 16.47
C LYS A 224 5.60 -8.92 15.70
N ASN A 225 4.47 -8.67 15.04
CA ASN A 225 3.58 -9.72 14.55
C ASN A 225 3.53 -9.82 13.01
N GLU A 226 3.88 -8.77 12.28
CA GLU A 226 3.66 -8.66 10.83
C GLU A 226 4.97 -8.42 10.05
N VAL A 227 6.11 -8.57 10.72
CA VAL A 227 7.44 -8.39 10.10
C VAL A 227 8.24 -9.66 10.22
N ASN A 228 8.79 -10.13 9.09
CA ASN A 228 9.84 -11.14 9.11
C ASN A 228 11.20 -10.48 9.30
N LYS A 229 11.67 -10.40 10.54
CA LYS A 229 12.95 -9.75 10.91
C LYS A 229 14.20 -10.45 10.35
N LYS A 230 14.08 -11.70 9.92
CA LYS A 230 15.20 -12.43 9.28
C LYS A 230 15.37 -11.99 7.83
N GLU A 231 14.26 -11.70 7.16
CA GLU A 231 14.23 -11.33 5.75
C GLU A 231 14.11 -9.82 5.53
N HIS A 232 13.81 -9.07 6.59
CA HIS A 232 13.49 -7.64 6.59
C HIS A 232 12.33 -7.30 5.64
N ILE A 233 11.29 -8.12 5.63
CA ILE A 233 10.10 -7.90 4.80
C ILE A 233 8.84 -7.75 5.64
N LEU A 234 7.86 -7.07 5.06
CA LEU A 234 6.48 -7.00 5.49
C LEU A 234 5.78 -8.32 5.15
N LEU A 235 5.09 -8.90 6.12
CA LEU A 235 4.24 -10.08 5.95
C LEU A 235 2.80 -9.65 5.64
N LEU A 236 1.97 -10.58 5.20
CA LEU A 236 0.58 -10.31 4.79
C LEU A 236 -0.37 -9.95 5.96
N GLY A 237 0.04 -10.28 7.18
CA GLY A 237 -0.74 -10.13 8.41
C GLY A 237 -0.13 -10.95 9.54
N ASP A 238 -0.65 -10.80 10.74
CA ASP A 238 -0.09 -11.45 11.94
C ASP A 238 -0.25 -12.97 11.95
N TRP A 239 -1.20 -13.49 11.17
CA TRP A 239 -1.45 -14.91 10.96
C TRP A 239 -0.29 -15.66 10.29
N VAL A 240 0.61 -14.94 9.63
CA VAL A 240 1.80 -15.55 9.02
C VAL A 240 2.77 -16.03 10.09
N LEU A 241 2.95 -15.27 11.18
CA LEU A 241 3.76 -15.69 12.33
C LEU A 241 2.95 -16.52 13.33
N ASN A 242 1.62 -16.35 13.34
CA ASN A 242 0.74 -16.96 14.33
C ASN A 242 -0.41 -17.70 13.64
N SER A 243 -0.30 -19.00 13.43
CA SER A 243 -1.41 -19.84 12.95
C SER A 243 -1.78 -20.88 14.01
N ILE A 244 -3.07 -21.09 14.24
CA ILE A 244 -3.54 -22.12 15.18
C ILE A 244 -3.59 -23.45 14.45
N LYS A 245 -2.70 -24.38 14.80
CA LYS A 245 -2.65 -25.73 14.24
C LYS A 245 -2.68 -26.76 15.37
N ASN A 246 -3.77 -27.52 15.45
CA ASN A 246 -4.02 -28.51 16.50
C ASN A 246 -3.97 -27.91 17.92
N GLY A 247 -4.47 -26.69 18.10
CA GLY A 247 -4.48 -25.99 19.39
C GLY A 247 -3.16 -25.31 19.78
N GLU A 248 -2.13 -25.36 18.93
CA GLU A 248 -0.85 -24.69 19.15
C GLU A 248 -0.65 -23.54 18.16
N ILE A 249 -0.04 -22.43 18.62
CA ILE A 249 0.37 -21.31 17.76
C ILE A 249 1.69 -21.66 17.06
N LYS A 250 1.70 -21.62 15.73
CA LYS A 250 2.87 -21.91 14.88
C LYS A 250 2.92 -20.99 13.68
N GLU A 251 4.12 -20.70 13.19
CA GLU A 251 4.30 -19.93 11.95
C GLU A 251 3.71 -20.67 10.73
N ASN A 252 3.07 -19.90 9.83
CA ASN A 252 2.66 -20.40 8.53
C ASN A 252 3.82 -20.32 7.52
N LYS A 253 4.61 -21.40 7.47
CA LYS A 253 5.84 -21.47 6.68
C LYS A 253 5.68 -21.16 5.18
N LYS A 254 4.48 -21.36 4.60
CA LYS A 254 4.22 -21.05 3.19
C LYS A 254 4.38 -19.55 2.91
N TYR A 255 3.98 -18.70 3.86
CA TYR A 255 3.86 -17.26 3.65
C TYR A 255 5.00 -16.44 4.27
N LEU A 256 5.95 -17.06 4.98
CA LEU A 256 7.09 -16.37 5.61
C LEU A 256 7.98 -15.59 4.63
N THR A 257 7.92 -15.93 3.33
CA THR A 257 8.71 -15.28 2.27
C THR A 257 7.84 -14.79 1.12
N ILE A 258 6.58 -14.47 1.42
CA ILE A 258 5.63 -13.83 0.51
C ILE A 258 5.33 -12.45 1.07
N THR A 259 5.31 -11.45 0.21
CA THR A 259 4.97 -10.07 0.54
C THR A 259 4.11 -9.49 -0.57
N ARG A 260 3.27 -8.51 -0.24
CA ARG A 260 2.36 -7.86 -1.19
C ARG A 260 2.87 -6.46 -1.49
N SER A 261 2.96 -6.12 -2.77
CA SER A 261 3.61 -4.87 -3.23
C SER A 261 2.87 -3.62 -2.76
N SER A 262 1.54 -3.67 -2.66
CA SER A 262 0.73 -2.56 -2.16
C SER A 262 0.96 -2.23 -0.69
N ASP A 263 1.58 -3.14 0.08
CA ASP A 263 1.97 -2.90 1.48
C ASP A 263 3.30 -2.13 1.57
N PHE A 264 3.97 -1.86 0.44
CA PHE A 264 5.22 -1.09 0.38
C PHE A 264 4.96 0.41 0.52
N ILE A 265 4.39 0.81 1.65
CA ILE A 265 4.03 2.19 1.99
C ILE A 265 5.27 2.90 2.57
N LEU A 266 6.17 3.32 1.67
CA LEU A 266 7.54 3.73 2.03
C LEU A 266 7.60 4.93 2.99
N ASP A 267 6.68 5.88 2.88
CA ASP A 267 6.64 7.04 3.78
C ASP A 267 6.19 6.65 5.19
N HIS A 268 5.33 5.64 5.32
CA HIS A 268 4.93 5.08 6.61
C HIS A 268 6.11 4.37 7.27
N LEU A 269 6.84 3.51 6.54
CA LEU A 269 8.05 2.87 7.05
C LEU A 269 9.09 3.90 7.50
N ARG A 270 9.24 5.00 6.76
CA ARG A 270 10.11 6.10 7.15
C ARG A 270 9.62 6.78 8.43
N ALA A 271 8.32 7.05 8.57
CA ALA A 271 7.74 7.60 9.79
C ALA A 271 7.93 6.67 10.99
N PHE A 272 7.72 5.36 10.80
CA PHE A 272 7.88 4.35 11.84
C PHE A 272 9.32 4.25 12.32
N SER A 273 10.29 4.27 11.39
CA SER A 273 11.72 4.32 11.73
C SER A 273 12.11 5.53 12.58
N ASN A 274 11.38 6.65 12.42
CA ASN A 274 11.64 7.87 13.18
C ASN A 274 10.97 7.86 14.56
N ILE A 275 9.76 7.31 14.70
CA ILE A 275 9.00 7.38 15.95
C ILE A 275 9.29 6.20 16.88
N ASP A 276 9.47 4.99 16.35
CA ASP A 276 9.80 3.79 17.13
C ASP A 276 11.31 3.68 17.33
N LYS A 277 11.82 4.41 18.33
CA LYS A 277 13.27 4.46 18.62
C LYS A 277 13.88 3.10 18.97
N GLU A 278 13.08 2.16 19.47
CA GLU A 278 13.54 0.83 19.87
C GLU A 278 13.83 -0.03 18.64
N ASN A 279 12.95 -0.02 17.63
CA ASN A 279 13.11 -0.79 16.39
C ASN A 279 13.53 0.06 15.19
N SER A 280 14.01 1.29 15.41
CA SER A 280 14.35 2.26 14.36
C SER A 280 15.25 1.66 13.27
N LYS A 281 16.30 0.92 13.67
CA LYS A 281 17.21 0.25 12.74
C LYS A 281 16.51 -0.83 11.91
N GLU A 282 15.60 -1.58 12.51
CA GLU A 282 14.88 -2.65 11.82
C GLU A 282 13.89 -2.06 10.81
N TRP A 283 13.16 -1.00 11.17
CA TRP A 283 12.34 -0.25 10.23
C TRP A 283 13.14 0.32 9.06
N THR A 284 14.35 0.84 9.30
CA THR A 284 15.25 1.27 8.23
C THR A 284 15.67 0.11 7.32
N ASN A 285 16.02 -1.06 7.88
CA ASN A 285 16.35 -2.24 7.09
C ASN A 285 15.19 -2.68 6.20
N ILE A 286 13.96 -2.67 6.74
CA ILE A 286 12.75 -3.02 5.98
C ILE A 286 12.53 -2.02 4.85
N LEU A 287 12.61 -0.70 5.13
CA LEU A 287 12.49 0.33 4.10
C LEU A 287 13.50 0.13 2.96
N GLU A 288 14.79 -0.05 3.29
CA GLU A 288 15.84 -0.27 2.29
C GLU A 288 15.65 -1.58 1.52
N LYS A 289 15.21 -2.65 2.20
CA LYS A 289 14.89 -3.94 1.57
C LYS A 289 13.73 -3.80 0.60
N THR A 290 12.67 -3.10 1.00
CA THR A 290 11.50 -2.82 0.17
C THR A 290 11.88 -2.00 -1.08
N GLU A 291 12.64 -0.91 -0.92
CA GLU A 291 13.16 -0.13 -2.05
C GLU A 291 14.01 -0.99 -3.01
N ALA A 292 14.83 -1.90 -2.47
CA ALA A 292 15.62 -2.82 -3.27
C ALA A 292 14.76 -3.85 -4.02
N ILE A 293 13.70 -4.37 -3.40
CA ILE A 293 12.74 -5.29 -4.03
C ILE A 293 12.02 -4.59 -5.19
N ILE A 294 11.51 -3.38 -4.98
CA ILE A 294 10.85 -2.57 -6.03
C ILE A 294 11.79 -2.39 -7.22
N ASN A 295 13.00 -1.88 -6.96
CA ASN A 295 13.98 -1.62 -8.02
C ASN A 295 14.41 -2.90 -8.74
N TYR A 296 14.56 -4.02 -8.03
CA TYR A 296 14.87 -5.30 -8.65
C TYR A 296 13.76 -5.75 -9.59
N ASN A 297 12.50 -5.68 -9.16
CA ASN A 297 11.35 -6.09 -9.97
C ASN A 297 11.20 -5.21 -11.21
N VAL A 298 11.30 -3.89 -11.05
CA VAL A 298 11.28 -2.97 -12.19
C VAL A 298 12.40 -3.28 -13.17
N ASN A 299 13.65 -3.47 -12.72
CA ASN A 299 14.76 -3.71 -13.64
C ASN A 299 14.71 -5.09 -14.31
N LYS A 300 14.21 -6.11 -13.63
CA LYS A 300 14.28 -7.50 -14.08
C LYS A 300 13.03 -7.98 -14.82
N TRP A 301 11.85 -7.60 -14.35
CA TRP A 301 10.57 -8.13 -14.79
C TRP A 301 9.76 -7.13 -15.63
N SER A 302 9.92 -5.83 -15.38
CA SER A 302 9.06 -4.79 -15.94
C SER A 302 9.82 -3.55 -16.41
N LYS A 303 11.03 -3.72 -16.95
CA LYS A 303 11.96 -2.61 -17.27
C LYS A 303 11.41 -1.54 -18.22
N ASN A 304 10.38 -1.88 -18.99
CA ASN A 304 9.72 -1.00 -19.95
C ASN A 304 8.37 -0.47 -19.44
N THR A 305 7.87 -0.98 -18.32
CA THR A 305 6.53 -0.65 -17.80
C THR A 305 6.56 -0.06 -16.40
N GLY A 306 7.55 -0.41 -15.57
CA GLY A 306 7.66 0.06 -14.19
C GLY A 306 6.69 -0.61 -13.22
N LEU A 307 5.88 -1.56 -13.69
CA LEU A 307 4.88 -2.27 -12.91
C LEU A 307 5.51 -3.23 -11.90
N VAL A 308 4.88 -3.42 -10.74
CA VAL A 308 5.23 -4.47 -9.77
C VAL A 308 3.98 -5.33 -9.57
N ALA A 309 4.17 -6.63 -9.32
CA ALA A 309 3.07 -7.58 -9.22
C ALA A 309 2.39 -7.52 -7.84
N ASP A 310 1.13 -7.96 -7.76
CA ASP A 310 0.34 -8.04 -6.51
C ASP A 310 1.14 -8.72 -5.40
N PHE A 311 1.61 -9.94 -5.66
CA PHE A 311 2.41 -10.71 -4.71
C PHE A 311 3.81 -10.99 -5.24
N LEU A 312 4.78 -10.89 -4.33
CA LEU A 312 6.17 -11.21 -4.57
C LEU A 312 6.60 -12.36 -3.65
N GLN A 313 7.25 -13.36 -4.21
CA GLN A 313 7.77 -14.51 -3.47
C GLN A 313 9.29 -14.64 -3.64
N LYS A 314 9.96 -15.09 -2.59
CA LYS A 314 11.39 -15.37 -2.63
C LYS A 314 11.69 -16.59 -3.50
N ASP A 315 12.57 -16.43 -4.49
CA ASP A 315 13.07 -17.50 -5.36
C ASP A 315 14.24 -18.26 -4.72
N GLU A 316 14.71 -19.32 -5.40
CA GLU A 316 15.84 -20.14 -4.96
C GLU A 316 17.18 -19.38 -4.84
N ASN A 317 17.30 -18.25 -5.54
CA ASN A 317 18.46 -17.37 -5.51
C ASN A 317 18.35 -16.27 -4.42
N GLY A 318 17.23 -16.26 -3.69
CA GLY A 318 16.95 -15.32 -2.62
C GLY A 318 16.38 -13.96 -3.06
N ASN A 319 15.99 -13.81 -4.33
CA ASN A 319 15.34 -12.60 -4.84
C ASN A 319 13.83 -12.68 -4.68
N TYR A 320 13.17 -11.56 -4.42
CA TYR A 320 11.71 -11.48 -4.44
C TYR A 320 11.25 -11.19 -5.87
N THR A 321 10.50 -12.13 -6.45
CA THR A 321 10.04 -12.10 -7.86
C THR A 321 8.50 -12.20 -7.90
N PRO A 322 7.84 -11.82 -9.00
CA PRO A 322 6.39 -11.98 -9.14
C PRO A 322 5.95 -13.41 -8.83
N ALA A 323 4.91 -13.55 -8.00
CA ALA A 323 4.40 -14.83 -7.52
C ALA A 323 4.06 -15.82 -8.65
N ILE A 324 4.14 -17.12 -8.37
CA ILE A 324 3.82 -18.19 -9.34
C ILE A 324 2.43 -18.74 -9.06
N GLY A 325 1.52 -18.57 -10.03
CA GLY A 325 0.13 -19.03 -9.92
C GLY A 325 -0.58 -18.37 -8.74
N ASN A 326 -1.62 -19.04 -8.23
CA ASN A 326 -2.34 -18.59 -7.05
C ASN A 326 -1.55 -18.90 -5.77
N VAL A 327 -0.89 -17.87 -5.22
CA VAL A 327 -0.24 -17.96 -3.90
C VAL A 327 -1.22 -17.63 -2.78
N LEU A 328 -2.16 -16.71 -3.02
CA LEU A 328 -3.20 -16.29 -2.09
C LEU A 328 -4.56 -16.01 -2.75
N GLU A 329 -4.63 -15.13 -3.76
CA GLU A 329 -5.91 -14.52 -4.17
C GLU A 329 -6.38 -14.96 -5.56
N GLY A 330 -5.47 -15.21 -6.51
CA GLY A 330 -5.87 -15.69 -7.82
C GLY A 330 -4.73 -15.98 -8.79
N ASP A 331 -5.09 -16.39 -10.00
CA ASP A 331 -4.10 -16.75 -11.04
C ASP A 331 -3.22 -15.56 -11.47
N ASN A 332 -3.69 -14.33 -11.25
CA ASN A 332 -2.98 -13.09 -11.54
C ASN A 332 -2.20 -12.51 -10.34
N ASP A 333 -1.93 -13.29 -9.28
CA ASP A 333 -1.09 -12.86 -8.15
C ASP A 333 0.31 -12.41 -8.59
N GLY A 334 0.82 -12.95 -9.70
CA GLY A 334 2.10 -12.58 -10.32
C GLY A 334 2.04 -11.41 -11.31
N ASP A 335 0.91 -10.71 -11.43
CA ASP A 335 0.70 -9.59 -12.36
C ASP A 335 0.32 -8.31 -11.63
N TYR A 336 0.24 -7.19 -12.35
CA TYR A 336 -0.27 -5.92 -11.79
C TYR A 336 -1.80 -5.97 -11.80
N ASN A 337 -2.39 -6.17 -10.63
CA ASN A 337 -3.82 -6.45 -10.46
C ASN A 337 -4.39 -5.64 -9.25
N TRP A 338 -5.52 -6.06 -8.67
CA TRP A 338 -6.29 -5.30 -7.69
C TRP A 338 -5.51 -4.88 -6.45
N ASN A 339 -4.46 -5.61 -6.05
CA ASN A 339 -3.57 -5.11 -5.00
C ASN A 339 -2.62 -4.06 -5.53
N ALA A 340 -1.82 -4.42 -6.53
CA ALA A 340 -0.74 -3.59 -7.08
C ALA A 340 -1.27 -2.32 -7.77
N CYS A 341 -2.56 -2.21 -8.06
CA CYS A 341 -3.16 -0.95 -8.52
C CYS A 341 -2.80 0.23 -7.60
N ARG A 342 -2.57 -0.02 -6.30
CA ARG A 342 -2.17 0.98 -5.29
C ARG A 342 -0.69 1.39 -5.38
N ASP A 343 0.18 0.60 -6.03
CA ASP A 343 1.63 0.83 -6.11
C ASP A 343 2.03 2.22 -6.63
N PRO A 344 1.45 2.75 -7.74
CA PRO A 344 1.80 4.09 -8.22
C PRO A 344 1.57 5.16 -7.15
N TRP A 345 0.53 5.00 -6.34
CA TRP A 345 0.28 5.84 -5.17
C TRP A 345 1.31 5.56 -4.07
N ARG A 346 1.35 4.34 -3.53
CA ARG A 346 2.14 4.00 -2.34
C ARG A 346 3.64 4.27 -2.50
N PHE A 347 4.19 3.99 -3.68
CA PHE A 347 5.62 4.22 -3.94
C PHE A 347 5.91 5.72 -4.03
N SER A 348 5.00 6.51 -4.56
CA SER A 348 5.27 7.91 -4.91
C SER A 348 5.18 8.87 -3.72
N VAL A 349 4.42 8.54 -2.67
CA VAL A 349 4.24 9.43 -1.50
C VAL A 349 5.58 9.80 -0.85
N ASP A 350 6.48 8.83 -0.68
CA ASP A 350 7.78 9.06 -0.05
C ASP A 350 8.71 9.96 -0.90
N VAL A 351 8.60 9.89 -2.22
CA VAL A 351 9.32 10.80 -3.13
C VAL A 351 8.72 12.21 -3.07
N ILE A 352 7.39 12.33 -2.99
CA ILE A 352 6.68 13.61 -2.95
C ILE A 352 6.94 14.36 -1.64
N TYR A 353 6.79 13.69 -0.50
CA TYR A 353 6.81 14.33 0.83
C TYR A 353 8.18 14.24 1.53
N ASN A 354 8.95 13.18 1.31
CA ASN A 354 10.25 12.97 1.96
C ASN A 354 11.45 13.10 1.00
N LYS A 355 11.19 13.42 -0.27
CA LYS A 355 12.21 13.66 -1.30
C LYS A 355 13.17 12.47 -1.51
N SER A 356 12.71 11.26 -1.21
CA SER A 356 13.50 10.05 -1.48
C SER A 356 13.87 9.96 -2.95
N GLN A 357 15.11 9.55 -3.23
CA GLN A 357 15.63 9.37 -4.58
C GLN A 357 15.76 7.90 -4.99
N LYS A 358 15.47 6.97 -4.07
CA LYS A 358 15.82 5.56 -4.17
C LYS A 358 14.99 4.80 -5.20
N ILE A 359 13.77 5.25 -5.45
CA ILE A 359 12.82 4.61 -6.38
C ILE A 359 12.31 5.56 -7.47
N THR A 360 12.83 6.80 -7.53
CA THR A 360 12.42 7.79 -8.54
C THR A 360 12.55 7.26 -9.96
N SER A 361 13.64 6.57 -10.28
CA SER A 361 13.86 6.00 -11.62
C SER A 361 12.75 5.02 -11.99
N SER A 362 12.31 4.20 -11.04
CA SER A 362 11.20 3.25 -11.21
C SER A 362 9.88 3.98 -11.46
N ILE A 363 9.57 5.03 -10.69
CA ILE A 363 8.38 5.87 -10.90
C ILE A 363 8.41 6.58 -12.27
N LYS A 364 9.57 7.04 -12.73
CA LYS A 364 9.71 7.66 -14.06
C LYS A 364 9.46 6.67 -15.20
N ILE A 365 9.92 5.42 -15.06
CA ILE A 365 9.61 4.35 -16.03
C ILE A 365 8.10 4.11 -16.07
N LEU A 366 7.47 3.99 -14.89
CA LEU A 366 6.03 3.81 -14.75
C LEU A 366 5.23 4.93 -15.42
N ASN A 367 5.54 6.20 -15.11
CA ASN A 367 4.88 7.36 -15.68
C ASN A 367 5.05 7.43 -17.22
N ASN A 368 6.25 7.16 -17.73
CA ASN A 368 6.49 7.16 -19.18
C ASN A 368 5.70 6.06 -19.89
N TRP A 369 5.62 4.87 -19.27
CA TRP A 369 4.87 3.76 -19.81
C TRP A 369 3.37 4.04 -19.82
N VAL A 370 2.77 4.41 -18.70
CA VAL A 370 1.31 4.59 -18.61
C VAL A 370 0.84 5.67 -19.58
N LYS A 371 1.59 6.78 -19.70
CA LYS A 371 1.29 7.84 -20.68
C LYS A 371 1.33 7.32 -22.12
N LYS A 372 2.35 6.53 -22.47
CA LYS A 372 2.47 5.96 -23.81
C LYS A 372 1.38 4.92 -24.08
N ASN A 373 1.14 4.03 -23.12
CA ASN A 373 0.21 2.92 -23.23
C ASN A 373 -1.24 3.40 -23.35
N SER A 374 -1.59 4.44 -22.60
CA SER A 374 -2.91 5.07 -22.64
C SER A 374 -3.06 6.11 -23.75
N MET A 375 -2.00 6.45 -24.50
CA MET A 375 -1.99 7.60 -25.42
C MET A 375 -2.38 8.92 -24.72
N GLU A 376 -1.95 9.10 -23.46
CA GLU A 376 -2.27 10.24 -22.60
C GLU A 376 -3.78 10.48 -22.41
N ASP A 377 -4.54 9.40 -22.34
CA ASP A 377 -5.99 9.35 -22.17
C ASP A 377 -6.33 8.51 -20.93
N PRO A 378 -6.73 9.12 -19.79
CA PRO A 378 -7.03 8.39 -18.56
C PRO A 378 -8.02 7.23 -18.74
N GLU A 379 -8.99 7.36 -19.65
CA GLU A 379 -10.01 6.32 -19.94
C GLU A 379 -9.42 5.05 -20.60
N LYS A 380 -8.11 5.04 -20.89
CA LYS A 380 -7.38 3.88 -21.45
C LYS A 380 -6.42 3.24 -20.44
N ILE A 381 -6.64 3.51 -19.15
CA ILE A 381 -6.01 2.78 -18.05
C ILE A 381 -6.98 1.67 -17.63
N TYR A 382 -6.61 0.43 -17.90
CA TYR A 382 -7.46 -0.74 -17.70
C TYR A 382 -7.19 -1.40 -16.34
N PRO A 383 -8.16 -2.16 -15.80
CA PRO A 383 -8.03 -2.81 -14.50
C PRO A 383 -7.15 -4.06 -14.54
N GLY A 384 -5.89 -3.94 -14.96
CA GLY A 384 -4.88 -5.00 -14.82
C GLY A 384 -4.00 -5.22 -16.04
N TYR A 385 -2.72 -5.48 -15.78
CA TYR A 385 -1.70 -5.66 -16.80
C TYR A 385 -0.76 -6.82 -16.46
N TYR A 386 -0.45 -7.66 -17.45
CA TYR A 386 0.46 -8.78 -17.26
C TYR A 386 1.87 -8.32 -16.88
N ILE A 387 2.52 -9.09 -16.00
CA ILE A 387 3.96 -9.05 -15.73
C ILE A 387 4.55 -10.45 -15.89
N ARG A 388 3.90 -11.46 -15.30
CA ARG A 388 4.39 -12.83 -15.30
C ARG A 388 3.60 -13.74 -16.22
N ASN A 389 2.28 -13.63 -16.20
CA ASN A 389 1.39 -14.63 -16.81
C ASN A 389 1.03 -14.30 -18.28
N GLY A 390 1.64 -13.28 -18.86
CA GLY A 390 1.43 -12.88 -20.24
C GLY A 390 2.50 -11.91 -20.74
N GLU A 391 2.21 -11.21 -21.83
CA GLU A 391 3.10 -10.19 -22.37
C GLU A 391 3.16 -8.98 -21.43
N VAL A 392 4.34 -8.67 -20.90
CA VAL A 392 4.55 -7.59 -19.92
C VAL A 392 3.96 -6.26 -20.40
N GLY A 393 3.03 -5.71 -19.63
CA GLY A 393 2.36 -4.43 -19.91
C GLY A 393 1.15 -4.53 -20.83
N LYS A 394 0.80 -5.71 -21.34
CA LYS A 394 -0.46 -5.94 -22.05
C LYS A 394 -1.60 -6.06 -21.02
N VAL A 395 -2.77 -5.53 -21.37
CA VAL A 395 -4.00 -5.69 -20.58
C VAL A 395 -4.32 -7.18 -20.45
N ILE A 396 -4.76 -7.59 -19.26
CA ILE A 396 -5.21 -8.97 -19.01
C ILE A 396 -6.41 -9.28 -19.92
N ASP A 397 -6.41 -10.46 -20.56
CA ASP A 397 -7.13 -10.65 -21.83
C ASP A 397 -8.65 -10.41 -21.72
N ASP A 398 -9.29 -10.80 -20.62
CA ASP A 398 -10.71 -10.62 -20.34
C ASP A 398 -11.11 -9.18 -19.96
N ARG A 399 -10.14 -8.31 -19.68
CA ARG A 399 -10.37 -6.95 -19.15
C ARG A 399 -10.34 -5.84 -20.19
N ASN A 400 -9.99 -6.16 -21.44
CA ASN A 400 -10.01 -5.19 -22.54
C ASN A 400 -11.40 -4.59 -22.77
N THR A 401 -12.46 -5.33 -22.44
CA THR A 401 -13.85 -4.88 -22.58
C THR A 401 -14.41 -4.21 -21.33
N TRP A 402 -13.68 -4.19 -20.22
CA TRP A 402 -14.15 -3.60 -18.96
C TRP A 402 -14.01 -2.09 -18.98
N GLY A 403 -13.08 -1.56 -19.77
CA GLY A 403 -12.80 -0.13 -19.84
C GLY A 403 -11.92 0.34 -18.70
N GLU A 404 -12.08 1.59 -18.31
CA GLU A 404 -11.35 2.20 -17.21
C GLU A 404 -11.92 1.79 -15.85
N ASP A 405 -11.03 1.69 -14.85
CA ASP A 405 -11.43 1.56 -13.46
C ASP A 405 -10.68 2.57 -12.59
N LEU A 406 -11.44 3.31 -11.79
CA LEU A 406 -10.93 4.41 -10.97
C LEU A 406 -9.84 3.95 -9.98
N SER A 407 -9.89 2.71 -9.49
CA SER A 407 -8.88 2.16 -8.59
C SER A 407 -7.51 2.01 -9.27
N PHE A 408 -7.47 1.87 -10.59
CA PHE A 408 -6.25 1.80 -11.38
C PHE A 408 -5.81 3.18 -11.89
N THR A 409 -6.75 4.05 -12.23
CA THR A 409 -6.47 5.39 -12.76
C THR A 409 -6.00 6.37 -11.69
N ALA A 410 -6.70 6.43 -10.54
CA ALA A 410 -6.42 7.42 -9.51
C ALA A 410 -5.00 7.36 -8.93
N PRO A 411 -4.37 6.19 -8.71
CA PRO A 411 -2.99 6.10 -8.26
C PRO A 411 -1.97 6.76 -9.20
N PHE A 412 -2.22 6.76 -10.52
CA PHE A 412 -1.33 7.42 -11.49
C PHE A 412 -1.35 8.95 -11.38
N LEU A 413 -2.39 9.56 -10.78
CA LEU A 413 -2.38 11.00 -10.46
C LEU A 413 -1.28 11.30 -9.45
N VAL A 414 -1.10 10.42 -8.46
CA VAL A 414 -0.05 10.57 -7.45
C VAL A 414 1.32 10.34 -8.07
N SER A 415 1.52 9.24 -8.81
CA SER A 415 2.83 8.98 -9.43
C SER A 415 3.21 10.07 -10.44
N GLY A 416 2.23 10.59 -11.18
CA GLY A 416 2.42 11.68 -12.14
C GLY A 416 2.97 12.96 -11.52
N CYS A 417 2.76 13.20 -10.22
CA CYS A 417 3.33 14.35 -9.49
C CYS A 417 4.88 14.29 -9.41
N VAL A 418 5.49 13.14 -9.69
CA VAL A 418 6.95 12.93 -9.68
C VAL A 418 7.52 13.16 -11.09
N GLY A 419 8.06 14.36 -11.32
CA GLY A 419 8.73 14.74 -12.56
C GLY A 419 8.05 15.92 -13.29
N GLU A 420 8.85 16.78 -13.91
CA GLU A 420 8.38 18.05 -14.46
C GLU A 420 7.60 17.95 -15.78
N ASN A 421 7.75 16.85 -16.53
CA ASN A 421 7.16 16.67 -17.86
C ASN A 421 5.75 16.02 -17.83
N ASN A 422 5.11 16.01 -16.66
CA ASN A 422 3.82 15.35 -16.44
C ASN A 422 2.65 16.33 -16.24
N GLN A 423 2.88 17.65 -16.39
CA GLN A 423 1.87 18.64 -15.98
C GLN A 423 0.53 18.49 -16.70
N GLU A 424 0.53 18.37 -18.03
CA GLU A 424 -0.71 18.15 -18.79
C GLU A 424 -1.38 16.82 -18.44
N TRP A 425 -0.57 15.78 -18.20
CA TRP A 425 -1.04 14.45 -17.82
C TRP A 425 -1.74 14.45 -16.45
N ILE A 426 -1.14 15.03 -15.42
CA ILE A 426 -1.78 15.09 -14.09
C ILE A 426 -3.00 16.00 -14.08
N ASN A 427 -3.07 17.00 -14.98
CA ASN A 427 -4.26 17.82 -15.10
C ASN A 427 -5.42 17.00 -15.70
N LYS A 428 -5.17 16.25 -16.79
CA LYS A 428 -6.16 15.33 -17.38
C LYS A 428 -6.64 14.28 -16.39
N LEU A 429 -5.70 13.67 -15.66
CA LEU A 429 -6.04 12.71 -14.60
C LEU A 429 -6.91 13.36 -13.53
N TRP A 430 -6.57 14.56 -13.05
CA TRP A 430 -7.40 15.26 -12.07
C TRP A 430 -8.83 15.49 -12.57
N GLU A 431 -9.00 15.95 -13.82
CA GLU A 431 -10.32 16.18 -14.43
C GLU A 431 -11.12 14.89 -14.55
N ASN A 432 -10.54 13.84 -15.14
CA ASN A 432 -11.19 12.53 -15.25
C ASN A 432 -11.59 12.00 -13.86
N ILE A 433 -10.65 11.99 -12.90
CA ILE A 433 -10.91 11.50 -11.54
C ILE A 433 -12.01 12.30 -10.86
N ILE A 434 -12.00 13.64 -10.92
CA ILE A 434 -13.02 14.44 -10.22
C ILE A 434 -14.39 14.32 -10.89
N ASP A 435 -14.44 14.17 -12.21
CA ASP A 435 -15.67 14.06 -12.99
C ASP A 435 -16.36 12.68 -12.82
N THR A 436 -15.62 11.62 -12.50
CA THR A 436 -16.21 10.32 -12.10
C THR A 436 -17.07 10.50 -10.85
N LYS A 437 -18.39 10.32 -10.97
CA LYS A 437 -19.31 10.55 -9.84
C LYS A 437 -19.22 9.42 -8.84
N ILE A 438 -19.68 9.69 -7.61
CA ILE A 438 -19.66 8.71 -6.51
C ILE A 438 -20.39 7.39 -6.86
N GLY A 439 -21.42 7.44 -7.71
CA GLY A 439 -22.18 6.25 -8.14
C GLY A 439 -21.64 5.57 -9.39
N ASP A 440 -20.60 6.12 -10.03
CA ASP A 440 -19.99 5.56 -11.24
C ASP A 440 -18.72 4.74 -10.91
N SER A 441 -18.41 4.58 -9.62
CA SER A 441 -17.32 3.75 -9.10
C SER A 441 -17.74 3.16 -7.76
N GLU A 442 -17.16 2.02 -7.39
CA GLU A 442 -17.43 1.35 -6.13
C GLU A 442 -16.58 1.94 -4.98
N TYR A 443 -16.82 1.45 -3.76
CA TYR A 443 -16.08 1.80 -2.56
C TYR A 443 -14.56 1.91 -2.80
N PHE A 444 -13.95 0.90 -3.41
CA PHE A 444 -12.50 0.80 -3.50
C PHE A 444 -11.89 1.91 -4.36
N GLY A 445 -12.43 2.12 -5.57
CA GLY A 445 -12.03 3.22 -6.45
C GLY A 445 -12.30 4.59 -5.82
N ASN A 446 -13.44 4.78 -5.16
CA ASN A 446 -13.78 6.04 -4.52
C ASN A 446 -12.91 6.36 -3.29
N ALA A 447 -12.50 5.36 -2.51
CA ALA A 447 -11.56 5.53 -1.39
C ALA A 447 -10.16 5.89 -1.89
N ILE A 448 -9.66 5.22 -2.93
CA ILE A 448 -8.38 5.54 -3.58
C ILE A 448 -8.42 6.94 -4.20
N LYS A 449 -9.53 7.34 -4.84
CA LYS A 449 -9.73 8.70 -5.35
C LYS A 449 -9.57 9.76 -4.26
N MET A 450 -10.17 9.56 -3.08
CA MET A 450 -9.99 10.49 -1.95
C MET A 450 -8.50 10.66 -1.60
N GLN A 451 -7.78 9.54 -1.44
CA GLN A 451 -6.36 9.55 -1.12
C GLN A 451 -5.54 10.26 -2.20
N ALA A 452 -5.76 9.92 -3.47
CA ALA A 452 -5.05 10.49 -4.61
C ALA A 452 -5.23 12.01 -4.71
N LEU A 453 -6.46 12.51 -4.55
CA LEU A 453 -6.75 13.94 -4.61
C LEU A 453 -6.11 14.71 -3.42
N ILE A 454 -6.18 14.15 -2.20
CA ILE A 454 -5.53 14.73 -1.01
C ILE A 454 -4.02 14.86 -1.23
N ILE A 455 -3.40 13.80 -1.76
CA ILE A 455 -1.95 13.73 -1.96
C ILE A 455 -1.49 14.64 -3.09
N ALA A 456 -2.12 14.57 -4.26
CA ALA A 456 -1.73 15.32 -5.46
C ALA A 456 -1.96 16.83 -5.31
N SER A 457 -2.96 17.24 -4.52
CA SER A 457 -3.14 18.65 -4.15
C SER A 457 -2.11 19.14 -3.11
N GLY A 458 -1.32 18.22 -2.54
CA GLY A 458 -0.30 18.51 -1.53
C GLY A 458 -0.88 18.84 -0.17
N ASN A 459 -1.98 18.19 0.23
CA ASN A 459 -2.66 18.42 1.50
C ASN A 459 -2.56 17.24 2.49
N LEU A 460 -1.87 16.15 2.13
CA LEU A 460 -1.47 15.15 3.12
C LEU A 460 -0.50 15.81 4.12
N VAL A 461 -0.71 15.58 5.40
CA VAL A 461 0.18 16.12 6.45
C VAL A 461 1.45 15.30 6.48
N ASN A 462 2.60 15.95 6.31
CA ASN A 462 3.88 15.27 6.51
C ASN A 462 4.12 15.05 8.01
N VAL A 463 4.19 13.79 8.43
CA VAL A 463 4.44 13.40 9.83
C VAL A 463 5.94 13.31 10.15
N ILE A 464 6.81 13.40 9.14
CA ILE A 464 8.27 13.33 9.23
C ILE A 464 8.84 14.76 9.24
N GLY A 465 9.10 15.29 10.44
CA GLY A 465 9.58 16.68 10.68
C GLY A 465 8.45 17.65 11.04
N GLU A 466 8.69 18.83 11.63
CA GLU A 466 9.91 19.34 12.30
C GLU A 466 10.16 18.70 13.68
#